data_AF-A0A8H3HJQ6-F1
#
_entry.id   AF-A0A8H3HJQ6-F1
#
_cell.length_a   1.000
_cell.length_b   1.000
_cell.length_c   1.000
_cell.angle_alpha   90.00
_cell.angle_beta   90.00
_cell.angle_gamma   90.00
#
_symmetry.space_group_name_H-M   'P 1'
#
loop_
_entity.id
_entity.type
_entity.pdbx_description
1 polymer ?
#
loop_
_entity_poly.entity_id
_entity_poly.type
_entity_poly.pdbx_seq_one_letter_code
_entity_poly.pdbx_strand_id
1 'polypeptide(L)'
;MDTAPGHEFQPPTPEDSRSPCPALNAAANHNYLPHSGKNLGFFELCKAVHEVYGLSYPLAAMLSIGAILSCGSNGKVDLAQLAKHNKIEHDGSLAHLDLADGDNKNVCPRLVNELVGDSTDGQGLSFPDLA
;
A
#
# COMPACT_ATOMS: atom_id res chain seq x y z
N MET A 1 -10.48 14.89 -8.00
CA MET A 1 -9.47 13.91 -8.49
C MET A 1 -10.28 12.95 -9.32
N ASP A 2 -10.44 13.29 -10.60
CA ASP A 2 -11.39 12.60 -11.45
C ASP A 2 -10.66 11.39 -12.02
N THR A 3 -11.05 10.19 -11.58
CA THR A 3 -10.44 8.94 -12.02
C THR A 3 -10.72 8.73 -13.51
N ALA A 4 -9.78 8.12 -14.24
CA ALA A 4 -10.03 7.72 -15.61
C ALA A 4 -11.26 6.79 -15.69
N PRO A 5 -12.04 6.82 -16.79
CA PRO A 5 -13.18 5.93 -16.96
C PRO A 5 -12.80 4.47 -16.76
N GLY A 6 -13.55 3.73 -15.93
CA GLY A 6 -13.28 2.33 -15.57
C GLY A 6 -12.35 2.15 -14.36
N HIS A 7 -11.85 3.25 -13.79
CA HIS A 7 -11.03 3.27 -12.58
C HIS A 7 -11.71 4.07 -11.45
N GLU A 8 -13.04 4.17 -11.47
CA GLU A 8 -13.81 4.78 -10.40
C GLU A 8 -13.56 4.07 -9.07
N PHE A 9 -13.53 4.84 -7.99
CA PHE A 9 -13.35 4.30 -6.64
C PHE A 9 -14.47 3.31 -6.32
N GLN A 10 -14.08 2.12 -5.89
CA GLN A 10 -14.95 1.12 -5.30
C GLN A 10 -14.41 0.76 -3.92
N PRO A 11 -15.24 0.80 -2.85
CA PRO A 11 -14.79 0.38 -1.54
C PRO A 11 -14.55 -1.13 -1.51
N PRO A 12 -13.54 -1.63 -0.77
CA PRO A 12 -13.32 -3.06 -0.63
C PRO A 12 -14.48 -3.74 0.11
N THR A 13 -14.79 -4.96 -0.28
CA THR A 13 -15.65 -5.88 0.48
C THR A 13 -14.85 -6.60 1.57
N PRO A 14 -15.50 -7.20 2.60
CA PRO A 14 -14.81 -8.00 3.61
C PRO A 14 -14.01 -9.19 3.05
N GLU A 15 -14.39 -9.70 1.88
CA GLU A 15 -13.70 -10.79 1.20
C GLU A 15 -12.45 -10.32 0.45
N ASP A 16 -12.30 -9.02 0.21
CA ASP A 16 -11.17 -8.46 -0.52
C ASP A 16 -9.93 -8.33 0.35
N SER A 17 -8.79 -8.61 -0.27
CA SER A 17 -7.49 -8.55 0.37
C SER A 17 -6.93 -7.13 0.28
N ARG A 18 -6.51 -6.57 1.42
CA ARG A 18 -5.84 -5.27 1.53
C ARG A 18 -4.60 -5.39 2.40
N SER A 19 -3.66 -4.47 2.20
CA SER A 19 -2.29 -4.46 2.75
C SER A 19 -2.08 -3.27 3.71
N PRO A 20 -0.97 -3.22 4.46
CA PRO A 20 -0.54 -1.98 5.12
C PRO A 20 -0.03 -0.91 4.13
N CYS A 21 0.06 -1.21 2.83
CA CYS A 21 0.54 -0.25 1.83
C CYS A 21 -0.64 0.59 1.29
N PRO A 22 -0.67 1.92 1.52
CA PRO A 22 -1.76 2.75 1.03
C PRO A 22 -1.84 2.77 -0.50
N ALA A 23 -0.69 2.74 -1.18
CA ALA A 23 -0.61 2.76 -2.63
C ALA A 23 -1.22 1.50 -3.28
N LEU A 24 -0.93 0.31 -2.78
CA LEU A 24 -1.52 -0.91 -3.37
C LEU A 24 -3.02 -1.02 -3.07
N ASN A 25 -3.46 -0.55 -1.89
CA ASN A 25 -4.87 -0.51 -1.55
C ASN A 25 -5.66 0.43 -2.46
N ALA A 26 -5.12 1.63 -2.73
CA ALA A 26 -5.73 2.56 -3.68
C ALA A 26 -5.77 1.95 -5.09
N ALA A 27 -4.68 1.33 -5.57
CA ALA A 27 -4.65 0.69 -6.88
C ALA A 27 -5.71 -0.43 -7.02
N ALA A 28 -5.95 -1.21 -5.97
CA ALA A 28 -7.01 -2.22 -5.96
C ALA A 28 -8.42 -1.61 -5.89
N ASN A 29 -8.63 -0.59 -5.04
CA ASN A 29 -9.92 0.13 -4.95
C ASN A 29 -10.31 0.82 -6.26
N HIS A 30 -9.33 1.15 -7.09
CA HIS A 30 -9.51 1.79 -8.40
C HIS A 30 -9.32 0.82 -9.58
N ASN A 31 -9.33 -0.51 -9.36
CA ASN A 31 -9.22 -1.53 -10.42
C ASN A 31 -7.95 -1.48 -11.29
N TYR A 32 -6.90 -0.77 -10.86
CA TYR A 32 -5.57 -0.87 -11.49
C TYR A 32 -4.86 -2.18 -11.13
N LEU A 33 -5.20 -2.74 -9.98
CA LEU A 33 -4.99 -4.14 -9.62
C LEU A 33 -6.35 -4.83 -9.59
N PRO A 34 -6.40 -6.17 -9.71
CA PRO A 34 -7.60 -6.94 -9.38
C PRO A 34 -8.22 -6.44 -8.07
N HIS A 35 -9.49 -6.03 -8.10
CA HIS A 35 -10.17 -5.42 -6.94
C HIS A 35 -10.12 -6.30 -5.70
N SER A 36 -10.11 -7.62 -5.91
CA SER A 36 -9.97 -8.63 -4.86
C SER A 36 -8.65 -8.55 -4.10
N GLY A 37 -7.61 -7.92 -4.66
CA GLY A 37 -6.27 -7.84 -4.07
C GLY A 37 -5.59 -9.20 -3.90
N LYS A 38 -6.04 -10.22 -4.63
CA LYS A 38 -5.55 -11.61 -4.51
C LYS A 38 -4.83 -12.06 -5.77
N ASN A 39 -3.94 -13.04 -5.60
CA ASN A 39 -3.29 -13.79 -6.68
C ASN A 39 -2.48 -12.90 -7.64
N LEU A 40 -1.88 -11.83 -7.10
CA LEU A 40 -1.15 -10.81 -7.85
C LEU A 40 0.22 -11.33 -8.27
N GLY A 41 0.49 -11.33 -9.57
CA GLY A 41 1.78 -11.68 -10.16
C GLY A 41 2.71 -10.47 -10.35
N PHE A 42 3.95 -10.78 -10.73
CA PHE A 42 5.01 -9.77 -10.95
C PHE A 42 4.60 -8.66 -11.93
N PHE A 43 4.05 -9.04 -13.09
CA PHE A 43 3.70 -8.07 -14.13
C PHE A 43 2.54 -7.16 -13.72
N GLU A 44 1.54 -7.69 -13.01
CA GLU A 44 0.39 -6.90 -12.53
C GLU A 44 0.85 -5.84 -11.52
N LEU A 45 1.67 -6.24 -10.55
CA LEU A 45 2.25 -5.32 -9.57
C LEU A 45 3.17 -4.28 -10.23
N CYS A 46 4.10 -4.72 -11.07
CA CYS A 46 5.09 -3.84 -11.68
C CYS A 46 4.42 -2.81 -12.59
N LYS A 47 3.45 -3.25 -13.40
CA LYS A 47 2.67 -2.37 -14.27
C LYS A 47 1.85 -1.36 -13.46
N ALA A 48 1.09 -1.82 -12.45
CA ALA A 48 0.24 -0.92 -11.66
C ALA A 48 1.07 0.15 -10.93
N VAL A 49 2.20 -0.23 -10.30
CA VAL A 49 3.05 0.71 -9.58
C VAL A 49 3.73 1.71 -10.54
N HIS A 50 4.12 1.26 -11.74
CA HIS A 50 4.66 2.14 -12.77
C HIS A 50 3.61 3.13 -13.31
N GLU A 51 2.46 2.63 -13.76
CA GLU A 51 1.45 3.43 -14.47
C GLU A 51 0.69 4.37 -13.54
N VAL A 52 0.36 3.95 -12.32
CA VAL A 52 -0.46 4.75 -11.39
C VAL A 52 0.37 5.81 -10.67
N TYR A 53 1.60 5.47 -10.30
CA TYR A 53 2.43 6.30 -9.43
C TYR A 53 3.69 6.85 -10.12
N GLY A 54 3.93 6.52 -11.38
CA GLY A 54 5.06 7.05 -12.16
C GLY A 54 6.43 6.50 -11.74
N LEU A 55 6.50 5.38 -11.01
CA LEU A 55 7.78 4.80 -10.61
C LEU A 55 8.53 4.24 -11.83
N SER A 56 9.85 4.35 -11.86
CA SER A 56 10.65 3.75 -12.94
C SER A 56 10.50 2.22 -12.94
N TYR A 57 10.59 1.58 -14.13
CA TYR A 57 10.52 0.12 -14.24
C TYR A 57 11.51 -0.63 -13.34
N PRO A 58 12.78 -0.21 -13.19
CA PRO A 58 13.70 -0.87 -12.26
C PRO A 58 13.20 -0.86 -10.81
N LEU A 59 12.66 0.27 -10.34
CA LEU A 59 12.14 0.40 -8.98
C LEU A 59 10.83 -0.40 -8.82
N ALA A 60 9.91 -0.30 -9.78
CA ALA A 60 8.67 -1.07 -9.78
C ALA A 60 8.93 -2.59 -9.79
N ALA A 61 9.91 -3.04 -10.58
CA ALA A 61 10.31 -4.44 -10.63
C ALA A 61 10.93 -4.91 -9.30
N MET A 62 11.80 -4.10 -8.70
CA MET A 62 12.39 -4.39 -7.39
C MET A 62 11.32 -4.55 -6.31
N LEU A 63 10.37 -3.62 -6.22
CA LEU A 63 9.26 -3.68 -5.26
C LEU A 63 8.37 -4.90 -5.49
N SER A 64 8.07 -5.22 -6.76
CA SER A 64 7.22 -6.37 -7.12
C SER A 64 7.90 -7.70 -6.78
N ILE A 65 9.19 -7.83 -7.07
CA ILE A 65 9.99 -9.02 -6.71
C ILE A 65 10.08 -9.15 -5.19
N GLY A 66 10.35 -8.04 -4.48
CA GLY A 66 10.41 -8.01 -3.02
C GLY A 66 9.09 -8.47 -2.39
N ALA A 67 7.96 -7.97 -2.86
CA ALA A 67 6.64 -8.37 -2.40
C ALA A 67 6.40 -9.89 -2.56
N ILE A 68 6.68 -10.43 -3.75
CA ILE A 68 6.44 -11.84 -4.06
C ILE A 68 7.38 -12.76 -3.29
N LEU A 69 8.67 -12.45 -3.22
CA LEU A 69 9.66 -13.31 -2.58
C LEU A 69 9.59 -13.26 -1.05
N SER A 70 9.32 -12.08 -0.47
CA SER A 70 9.32 -11.91 0.98
C SER A 70 7.98 -12.29 1.62
N CYS A 71 6.87 -12.05 0.91
CA CYS A 71 5.52 -12.18 1.48
C CYS A 71 4.63 -13.16 0.73
N GLY A 72 4.88 -13.38 -0.57
CA GLY A 72 4.05 -14.22 -1.42
C GLY A 72 4.23 -15.73 -1.24
N SER A 73 3.54 -16.47 -2.09
CA SER A 73 3.59 -17.93 -2.23
C SER A 73 3.31 -18.31 -3.69
N ASN A 74 3.98 -19.33 -4.23
CA ASN A 74 3.82 -19.79 -5.62
C ASN A 74 4.02 -18.67 -6.67
N GLY A 75 4.95 -17.76 -6.42
CA GLY A 75 5.27 -16.65 -7.35
C GLY A 75 4.22 -15.54 -7.41
N LYS A 76 3.29 -15.51 -6.45
CA LYS A 76 2.20 -14.54 -6.37
C LYS A 76 1.98 -14.06 -4.95
N VAL A 77 1.24 -12.97 -4.78
CA VAL A 77 0.95 -12.41 -3.46
C VAL A 77 -0.51 -11.93 -3.37
N ASP A 78 -1.13 -12.18 -2.22
CA ASP A 78 -2.36 -11.50 -1.81
C ASP A 78 -1.97 -10.28 -0.96
N LEU A 79 -2.63 -9.14 -1.13
CA LEU A 79 -2.27 -7.88 -0.46
C LEU A 79 -2.15 -8.02 1.07
N ALA A 80 -3.03 -8.78 1.73
CA ALA A 80 -2.96 -9.05 3.16
C ALA A 80 -1.69 -9.77 3.61
N GLN A 81 -1.01 -10.51 2.72
CA GLN A 81 0.27 -11.16 3.05
C GLN A 81 1.40 -10.14 3.24
N LEU A 82 1.26 -8.90 2.75
CA LEU A 82 2.24 -7.85 2.97
C LEU A 82 2.27 -7.37 4.42
N ALA A 83 1.27 -7.71 5.24
CA ALA A 83 1.25 -7.45 6.69
C ALA A 83 2.10 -8.46 7.51
N LYS A 84 2.85 -9.35 6.84
CA LYS A 84 3.77 -10.26 7.51
C LYS A 84 4.90 -9.46 8.16
N HIS A 85 4.91 -9.44 9.48
CA HIS A 85 5.88 -8.70 10.26
C HIS A 85 7.32 -9.18 10.09
N ASN A 86 8.26 -8.23 10.18
CA ASN A 86 9.69 -8.42 9.91
C ASN A 86 9.98 -8.93 8.49
N LYS A 87 9.14 -8.57 7.52
CA LYS A 87 9.40 -8.75 6.09
C LYS A 87 9.56 -7.41 5.43
N ILE A 88 8.48 -6.93 4.82
CA ILE A 88 8.38 -5.57 4.31
C ILE A 88 7.66 -4.71 5.34
N GLU A 89 6.61 -5.24 5.97
CA GLU A 89 6.00 -4.61 7.14
C GLU A 89 6.99 -4.56 8.30
N HIS A 90 6.99 -3.42 8.98
CA HIS A 90 7.92 -3.02 10.03
C HIS A 90 7.24 -2.06 11.04
N ASP A 91 7.82 -2.01 12.23
CA ASP A 91 7.44 -1.07 13.29
C ASP A 91 7.79 0.40 12.92
N GLY A 92 7.19 1.36 13.61
CA GLY A 92 7.33 2.79 13.33
C GLY A 92 6.58 3.24 12.08
N SER A 93 5.48 2.56 11.75
CA SER A 93 4.64 2.91 10.61
C SER A 93 3.90 4.24 10.83
N LEU A 94 3.79 5.07 9.78
CA LEU A 94 3.15 6.39 9.88
C LEU A 94 1.64 6.35 10.17
N ALA A 95 0.97 5.24 9.85
CA ALA A 95 -0.48 5.14 9.90
C ALA A 95 -1.00 3.77 10.37
N HIS A 96 -0.12 2.87 10.80
CA HIS A 96 -0.44 1.52 11.28
C HIS A 96 0.25 1.31 12.62
N LEU A 97 -0.40 0.57 13.53
CA LEU A 97 0.23 0.28 14.81
C LEU A 97 1.38 -0.72 14.62
N ASP A 98 2.34 -0.71 15.52
CA ASP A 98 3.34 -1.76 15.59
C ASP A 98 2.64 -3.10 15.96
N LEU A 99 3.21 -4.23 15.53
CA LEU A 99 2.58 -5.54 15.79
C LEU A 99 2.39 -5.78 17.30
N ALA A 100 3.32 -5.30 18.12
CA ALA A 100 3.25 -5.42 19.58
C ALA A 100 2.12 -4.57 20.19
N ASP A 101 1.74 -3.47 19.53
CA ASP A 101 0.76 -2.50 20.01
C ASP A 101 -0.65 -2.74 19.45
N GLY A 102 -0.78 -3.49 18.35
CA GLY A 102 -2.08 -3.91 17.83
C GLY A 102 -2.09 -4.28 16.34
N ASP A 103 -3.03 -3.69 15.61
CA ASP A 103 -3.27 -3.99 14.19
C ASP A 103 -2.25 -3.29 13.30
N ASN A 104 -1.30 -4.07 12.78
CA ASN A 104 -0.22 -3.64 11.88
C ASN A 104 -0.62 -3.52 10.41
N LYS A 105 -1.90 -3.67 10.09
CA LYS A 105 -2.41 -3.69 8.71
C LYS A 105 -3.43 -2.60 8.44
N ASN A 106 -4.38 -2.40 9.36
CA ASN A 106 -5.46 -1.44 9.18
C ASN A 106 -5.06 -0.05 9.68
N VAL A 107 -5.54 0.98 8.97
CA VAL A 107 -5.21 2.37 9.27
C VAL A 107 -5.65 2.74 10.68
N CYS A 108 -4.73 3.28 11.48
CA CYS A 108 -4.97 3.83 12.80
C CYS A 108 -5.31 5.32 12.69
N PRO A 109 -6.55 5.76 13.00
CA PRO A 109 -6.92 7.17 12.89
C PRO A 109 -6.08 8.10 13.77
N ARG A 110 -5.61 7.61 14.93
CA ARG A 110 -4.73 8.37 15.81
C ARG A 110 -3.41 8.72 15.13
N LEU A 111 -2.73 7.72 14.56
CA LEU A 111 -1.44 7.93 13.87
C LEU A 111 -1.59 8.82 12.63
N VAL A 112 -2.69 8.68 11.89
CA VAL A 112 -3.00 9.60 10.77
C VAL A 112 -3.15 11.04 11.26
N ASN A 113 -3.84 11.26 12.38
CA ASN A 113 -3.98 12.59 12.95
C ASN A 113 -2.65 13.16 13.45
N GLU A 114 -1.78 12.32 14.00
CA GLU A 114 -0.41 12.70 14.40
C GLU A 114 0.39 13.12 13.16
N LEU A 115 0.42 12.29 12.11
CA LEU A 115 1.09 12.58 10.84
C LEU A 115 0.59 13.88 10.18
N VAL A 116 -0.72 14.12 10.20
CA VAL A 116 -1.29 15.38 9.68
C VAL A 116 -0.88 16.57 10.56
N GLY A 117 -0.75 16.36 11.86
CA GLY A 117 -0.29 17.36 12.82
C GLY A 117 1.18 17.76 12.66
N ASP A 118 1.99 16.93 12.01
CA ASP A 118 3.41 17.23 11.73
C ASP A 118 3.59 18.32 10.65
N SER A 119 2.53 18.62 9.88
CA SER A 119 2.56 19.70 8.88
C SER A 119 2.75 21.07 9.55
N THR A 120 3.92 21.66 9.38
CA THR A 120 4.25 22.97 9.99
C THR A 120 3.50 24.15 9.37
N ASP A 121 3.09 24.04 8.10
CA ASP A 121 2.35 25.09 7.38
C ASP A 121 0.85 24.83 7.25
N GLY A 122 0.38 23.64 7.66
CA GLY A 122 -1.01 23.21 7.55
C GLY A 122 -1.50 22.98 6.11
N GLN A 123 -0.61 22.99 5.12
CA GLN A 123 -0.93 22.81 3.71
C GLN A 123 -0.42 21.46 3.17
N GLY A 124 0.69 20.96 3.71
CA GLY A 124 1.23 19.66 3.33
C GLY A 124 2.42 19.24 4.19
N LEU A 125 2.96 18.07 3.87
CA LEU A 125 4.21 17.59 4.46
C LEU A 125 5.38 17.94 3.53
N SER A 126 6.38 18.56 4.10
CA SER A 126 7.64 18.94 3.47
C SER A 126 8.80 18.18 4.12
N PHE A 127 10.00 18.22 3.52
CA PHE A 127 11.16 17.48 4.07
C PHE A 127 11.47 17.82 5.53
N PRO A 128 11.40 19.09 6.00
CA PRO A 128 11.54 19.41 7.41
C PRO A 128 10.54 18.73 8.35
N ASP A 129 9.34 18.40 7.86
CA ASP A 129 8.28 17.76 8.64
C ASP A 129 8.50 16.24 8.78
N LEU A 130 9.43 15.66 8.02
CA LEU A 130 9.71 14.22 7.97
C LEU A 130 10.94 13.78 8.78
N ALA A 131 11.46 14.67 9.63
CA ALA A 131 12.75 14.51 10.33
C ALA A 131 12.62 13.99 11.76
#